data_AF-A0AA88I9R7-F1
#
_entry.id   AF-A0AA88I9R7-F1
#
_cell.length_a   1.000
_cell.length_b   1.000
_cell.length_c   1.000
_cell.angle_alpha   90.00
_cell.angle_beta   90.00
_cell.angle_gamma   90.00
#
_symmetry.space_group_name_H-M   'P 1'
#
loop_
_entity.id
_entity.type
_entity.pdbx_description
1 polymer ?
#
loop_
_entity_poly.entity_id
_entity_poly.type
_entity_poly.pdbx_seq_one_letter_code
_entity_poly.pdbx_strand_id
1 'polypeptide(L)'
;MKLVFWNVRTMAQLSKTEQVVNEMDRYGIDIVVLSDVRWTGEGGQILEKGVHSGTEKKRKAGAAMILSKSSSRVLTSSTPINKRIIEARLTGQQAKLTAVTCYTPIKDADNSIKGSFYNTLQAVAKDIPSHDLVCFVSTFNAKVRSDESYCPEVLGSHYLSEVNENGSLFVDFALTNDVIIGEILPCDP
;
A
#
# COMPACT_ATOMS: atom_id res chain seq x y z
N MET A 1 -11.96 10.90 6.49
CA MET A 1 -11.55 9.91 5.49
C MET A 1 -11.23 8.61 6.21
N LYS A 2 -11.89 7.50 5.87
CA LYS A 2 -11.62 6.16 6.40
C LYS A 2 -10.88 5.33 5.35
N LEU A 3 -9.64 4.97 5.64
CA LEU A 3 -8.84 4.08 4.82
C LEU A 3 -8.72 2.72 5.50
N VAL A 4 -8.88 1.64 4.74
CA VAL A 4 -8.71 0.27 5.22
C VAL A 4 -7.72 -0.45 4.32
N PHE A 5 -6.88 -1.29 4.93
CA PHE A 5 -5.94 -2.15 4.24
C PHE A 5 -6.29 -3.62 4.47
N TRP A 6 -6.21 -4.45 3.41
CA TRP A 6 -6.40 -5.89 3.53
C TRP A 6 -5.55 -6.72 2.55
N ASN A 7 -4.73 -7.63 3.09
CA ASN A 7 -4.15 -8.71 2.29
C ASN A 7 -5.19 -9.82 2.06
N VAL A 8 -5.72 -9.88 0.84
CA VAL A 8 -6.86 -10.75 0.48
C VAL A 8 -6.46 -12.14 -0.01
N ARG A 9 -5.15 -12.38 -0.23
CA ARG A 9 -4.55 -13.59 -0.82
C ARG A 9 -5.04 -13.99 -2.22
N THR A 10 -6.27 -13.63 -2.64
CA THR A 10 -6.77 -13.67 -4.02
C THR A 10 -8.16 -13.05 -4.15
N MET A 11 -8.35 -12.26 -5.22
CA MET A 11 -9.64 -11.70 -5.67
C MET A 11 -10.13 -12.31 -6.99
N ALA A 12 -9.68 -13.52 -7.35
CA ALA A 12 -9.95 -14.10 -8.67
C ALA A 12 -11.44 -14.33 -8.99
N GLN A 13 -12.32 -14.35 -7.99
CA GLN A 13 -13.76 -14.48 -8.15
C GLN A 13 -14.40 -13.08 -8.18
N LEU A 14 -15.19 -12.79 -9.22
CA LEU A 14 -15.82 -11.48 -9.41
C LEU A 14 -16.74 -11.06 -8.25
N SER A 15 -17.46 -12.02 -7.66
CA SER A 15 -18.36 -11.79 -6.53
C SER A 15 -17.65 -11.25 -5.28
N LYS A 16 -16.35 -11.52 -5.11
CA LYS A 16 -15.57 -10.98 -3.99
C LYS A 16 -15.40 -9.46 -4.10
N THR A 17 -15.22 -8.95 -5.31
CA THR A 17 -15.09 -7.49 -5.53
C THR A 17 -16.38 -6.77 -5.18
N GLU A 18 -17.54 -7.33 -5.58
CA GLU A 18 -18.85 -6.80 -5.22
C GLU A 18 -19.07 -6.84 -3.70
N GLN A 19 -18.68 -7.94 -3.05
CA GLN A 19 -18.75 -8.04 -1.59
C GLN A 19 -17.91 -6.97 -0.90
N VAL A 20 -16.67 -6.74 -1.34
CA VAL A 20 -15.82 -5.67 -0.80
C VAL A 20 -16.50 -4.30 -0.96
N VAL A 21 -17.06 -3.99 -2.14
CA VAL A 21 -17.76 -2.72 -2.37
C VAL A 21 -19.00 -2.59 -1.48
N ASN A 22 -19.77 -3.66 -1.29
CA ASN A 22 -20.94 -3.64 -0.41
C ASN A 22 -20.55 -3.38 1.04
N GLU A 23 -19.48 -4.01 1.54
CA GLU A 23 -18.99 -3.76 2.90
C GLU A 23 -18.37 -2.37 3.04
N MET A 24 -17.72 -1.83 1.99
CA MET A 24 -17.27 -0.44 1.96
C MET A 24 -18.43 0.52 2.18
N ASP A 25 -19.51 0.35 1.42
CA ASP A 25 -20.70 1.19 1.55
C ASP A 25 -21.36 1.01 2.93
N ARG A 26 -21.42 -0.22 3.45
CA ARG A 26 -21.99 -0.54 4.78
C ARG A 26 -21.25 0.13 5.94
N TYR A 27 -19.91 0.13 5.93
CA TYR A 27 -19.09 0.71 7.01
C TYR A 27 -18.68 2.18 6.75
N GLY A 28 -19.07 2.72 5.60
CA GLY A 28 -18.69 4.06 5.15
C GLY A 28 -17.18 4.20 5.01
N ILE A 29 -16.54 3.21 4.35
CA ILE A 29 -15.10 3.21 4.05
C ILE A 29 -14.87 4.03 2.79
N ASP A 30 -13.93 4.98 2.85
CA ASP A 30 -13.63 5.89 1.74
C ASP A 30 -12.66 5.28 0.73
N ILE A 31 -11.67 4.53 1.23
CA ILE A 31 -10.61 3.90 0.44
C ILE A 31 -10.33 2.51 1.01
N VAL A 32 -10.40 1.48 0.16
CA VAL A 32 -9.90 0.15 0.46
C VAL A 32 -8.66 -0.11 -0.37
N VAL A 33 -7.59 -0.49 0.31
CA VAL A 33 -6.34 -0.92 -0.28
C VAL A 33 -6.24 -2.43 -0.12
N LEU A 34 -6.08 -3.13 -1.23
CA LEU A 34 -5.95 -4.59 -1.27
C LEU A 34 -4.54 -4.99 -1.74
N SER A 35 -3.97 -6.00 -1.11
CA SER A 35 -2.73 -6.64 -1.57
C SER A 35 -2.91 -8.13 -1.86
N ASP A 36 -2.04 -8.68 -2.70
CA ASP A 36 -2.11 -10.06 -3.20
C ASP A 36 -3.46 -10.37 -3.88
N VAL A 37 -3.95 -9.43 -4.68
CA VAL A 37 -5.22 -9.58 -5.44
C VAL A 37 -5.13 -10.66 -6.52
N ARG A 38 -3.94 -10.92 -7.06
CA ARG A 38 -3.65 -11.94 -8.07
C ARG A 38 -4.47 -11.81 -9.37
N TRP A 39 -4.83 -10.58 -9.74
CA TRP A 39 -5.38 -10.28 -11.06
C TRP A 39 -4.29 -10.20 -12.12
N THR A 40 -4.70 -10.35 -13.38
CA THR A 40 -3.83 -10.18 -14.56
C THR A 40 -4.03 -8.82 -15.19
N GLY A 41 -2.94 -8.23 -15.70
CA GLY A 41 -2.95 -6.88 -16.29
C GLY A 41 -2.66 -5.77 -15.29
N GLU A 42 -2.47 -4.55 -15.81
CA GLU A 42 -2.20 -3.33 -15.03
C GLU A 42 -3.12 -2.20 -15.51
N GLY A 43 -3.55 -1.33 -14.59
CA GLY A 43 -4.31 -0.12 -14.93
C GLY A 43 -5.79 -0.34 -15.26
N GLY A 44 -6.31 -1.57 -15.14
CA GLY A 44 -7.73 -1.81 -15.36
C GLY A 44 -8.59 -1.19 -14.26
N GLN A 45 -9.71 -0.57 -14.65
CA GLN A 45 -10.67 -0.04 -13.71
C GLN A 45 -11.39 -1.16 -12.96
N ILE A 46 -11.49 -1.01 -11.64
CA ILE A 46 -12.27 -1.90 -10.78
C ILE A 46 -13.67 -1.30 -10.64
N LEU A 47 -14.66 -1.82 -11.37
CA LEU A 47 -16.06 -1.38 -11.28
C LEU A 47 -16.23 0.15 -11.35
N GLU A 48 -15.44 0.83 -12.21
CA GLU A 48 -15.36 2.31 -12.33
C GLU A 48 -14.93 3.08 -11.07
N LYS A 49 -14.55 2.36 -10.01
CA LYS A 49 -14.29 2.89 -8.67
C LYS A 49 -12.85 2.70 -8.20
N GLY A 50 -11.97 2.08 -9.00
CA GLY A 50 -10.64 1.76 -8.52
C GLY A 50 -9.62 1.44 -9.60
N VAL A 51 -8.39 1.26 -9.18
CA VAL A 51 -7.22 0.91 -10.01
C VAL A 51 -6.57 -0.34 -9.45
N HIS A 52 -6.02 -1.19 -10.33
CA HIS A 52 -5.22 -2.33 -9.91
C HIS A 52 -3.90 -2.44 -10.67
N SER A 53 -2.96 -3.14 -10.05
CA SER A 53 -1.73 -3.63 -10.65
C SER A 53 -1.66 -5.14 -10.47
N GLY A 54 -1.10 -5.81 -11.47
CA GLY A 54 -0.99 -7.26 -11.55
C GLY A 54 0.08 -7.63 -12.57
N THR A 55 0.32 -8.91 -12.79
CA THR A 55 1.24 -9.32 -13.88
C THR A 55 0.43 -9.71 -15.11
N GLU A 56 0.93 -9.48 -16.31
CA GLU A 56 0.18 -9.75 -17.55
C GLU A 56 -0.34 -11.19 -17.66
N LYS A 57 0.49 -12.18 -17.31
CA LYS A 57 0.22 -13.60 -17.60
C LYS A 57 0.07 -14.47 -16.36
N LYS A 58 0.55 -14.04 -15.20
CA LYS A 58 0.55 -14.86 -13.97
C LYS A 58 -0.33 -14.22 -12.89
N ARG A 59 -1.20 -15.02 -12.28
CA ARG A 59 -2.01 -14.61 -11.12
C ARG A 59 -1.17 -14.66 -9.83
N LYS A 60 -0.18 -13.78 -9.74
CA LYS A 60 0.73 -13.64 -8.58
C LYS A 60 0.87 -12.17 -8.23
N ALA A 61 0.99 -11.88 -6.93
CA ALA A 61 1.14 -10.51 -6.44
C ALA A 61 -0.03 -9.61 -6.88
N GLY A 62 0.23 -8.31 -6.95
CA GLY A 62 -0.74 -7.30 -7.33
C GLY A 62 -1.24 -6.50 -6.14
N ALA A 63 -1.58 -5.26 -6.43
CA ALA A 63 -2.24 -4.35 -5.51
C ALA A 63 -3.53 -3.83 -6.16
N ALA A 64 -4.47 -3.39 -5.34
CA ALA A 64 -5.63 -2.66 -5.81
C ALA A 64 -6.00 -1.56 -4.84
N MET A 65 -6.55 -0.49 -5.37
CA MET A 65 -7.18 0.58 -4.60
C MET A 65 -8.60 0.76 -5.10
N ILE A 66 -9.57 0.59 -4.21
CA ILE A 66 -10.99 0.77 -4.47
C ILE A 66 -11.44 2.00 -3.68
N LEU A 67 -12.15 2.90 -4.34
CA LEU A 67 -12.61 4.17 -3.79
C LEU A 67 -14.14 4.15 -3.64
N SER A 68 -14.63 4.78 -2.58
CA SER A 68 -16.04 5.11 -2.48
C SER A 68 -16.46 6.07 -3.58
N LYS A 69 -17.77 6.21 -3.81
CA LYS A 69 -18.29 7.15 -4.82
C LYS A 69 -17.89 8.60 -4.54
N SER A 70 -17.73 9.00 -3.27
CA SER A 70 -17.26 10.33 -2.89
C SER A 70 -15.77 10.49 -3.16
N SER A 71 -14.96 9.52 -2.77
CA SER A 71 -13.51 9.52 -3.00
C SER A 71 -13.15 9.51 -4.49
N SER A 72 -13.90 8.76 -5.31
CA SER A 72 -13.65 8.70 -6.76
C SER A 72 -13.88 10.05 -7.46
N ARG A 73 -14.77 10.91 -6.94
CA ARG A 73 -15.00 12.26 -7.49
C ARG A 73 -13.87 13.23 -7.23
N VAL A 74 -13.07 12.98 -6.19
CA VAL A 74 -11.93 13.82 -5.83
C VAL A 74 -10.60 13.20 -6.23
N LEU A 75 -10.62 11.99 -6.82
CA LEU A 75 -9.45 11.37 -7.42
C LEU A 75 -8.99 12.22 -8.62
N THR A 76 -7.76 12.70 -8.55
CA THR A 76 -7.15 13.54 -9.58
C THR A 76 -6.29 12.70 -10.53
N SER A 77 -5.59 11.70 -10.00
CA SER A 77 -4.82 10.74 -10.78
C SER A 77 -4.71 9.40 -10.05
N SER A 78 -4.61 8.32 -10.82
CA SER A 78 -4.27 6.99 -10.31
C SER A 78 -3.40 6.26 -11.32
N THR A 79 -2.16 5.95 -10.95
CA THR A 79 -1.17 5.40 -11.86
C THR A 79 -0.58 4.11 -11.27
N PRO A 80 -0.74 2.96 -11.96
CA PRO A 80 0.06 1.79 -11.65
C PRO A 80 1.51 2.07 -12.08
N ILE A 81 2.41 2.20 -11.10
CA ILE A 81 3.84 2.42 -11.37
C ILE A 81 4.49 1.12 -11.85
N ASN A 82 4.07 -0.01 -11.27
CA ASN A 82 4.39 -1.36 -11.73
C ASN A 82 3.40 -2.37 -11.11
N LYS A 83 3.57 -3.66 -11.41
CA LYS A 83 2.85 -4.81 -10.83
C LYS A 83 2.69 -4.87 -9.29
N ARG A 84 3.38 -4.02 -8.52
CA ARG A 84 3.39 -3.99 -7.05
C ARG A 84 3.10 -2.62 -6.45
N ILE A 85 3.17 -1.52 -7.21
CA ILE A 85 3.07 -0.15 -6.68
C ILE A 85 2.01 0.60 -7.47
N ILE A 86 1.10 1.24 -6.74
CA ILE A 86 0.06 2.12 -7.27
C ILE A 86 0.18 3.45 -6.53
N GLU A 87 0.23 4.54 -7.28
CA GLU A 87 0.09 5.89 -6.74
C GLU A 87 -1.31 6.41 -7.07
N ALA A 88 -1.97 7.02 -6.09
CA ALA A 88 -3.22 7.73 -6.30
C ALA A 88 -3.18 9.09 -5.61
N ARG A 89 -3.64 10.13 -6.30
CA ARG A 89 -3.70 11.50 -5.77
C ARG A 89 -5.13 11.96 -5.65
N LEU A 90 -5.54 12.40 -4.47
CA LEU A 90 -6.88 12.89 -4.17
C LEU A 90 -6.83 14.35 -3.73
N THR A 91 -7.80 15.14 -4.19
CA THR A 91 -7.96 16.54 -3.75
C THR A 91 -8.89 16.58 -2.54
N GLY A 92 -8.32 16.67 -1.34
CA GLY A 92 -9.09 16.89 -0.12
C GLY A 92 -9.54 18.34 0.04
N GLN A 93 -10.36 18.59 1.06
CA GLN A 93 -10.89 19.93 1.34
C GLN A 93 -9.82 20.93 1.81
N GLN A 94 -8.83 20.45 2.58
CA GLN A 94 -7.77 21.28 3.17
C GLN A 94 -6.40 21.06 2.53
N ALA A 95 -6.15 19.86 2.03
CA ALA A 95 -4.89 19.47 1.42
C ALA A 95 -5.12 18.37 0.37
N LYS A 96 -4.17 18.23 -0.54
CA LYS A 96 -4.10 17.06 -1.43
C LYS A 96 -3.46 15.90 -0.67
N LEU A 97 -3.89 14.69 -0.99
CA LEU A 97 -3.36 13.45 -0.45
C LEU A 97 -2.78 12.63 -1.59
N THR A 98 -1.53 12.24 -1.49
CA THR A 98 -0.92 11.20 -2.32
C THR A 98 -0.85 9.90 -1.51
N ALA A 99 -1.64 8.92 -1.92
CA ALA A 99 -1.67 7.58 -1.35
C ALA A 99 -0.87 6.63 -2.24
N VAL A 100 0.18 6.04 -1.68
CA VAL A 100 1.01 5.03 -2.37
C VAL A 100 0.70 3.67 -1.78
N THR A 101 0.04 2.84 -2.56
CA THR A 101 -0.19 1.45 -2.22
C THR A 101 0.93 0.59 -2.75
N CYS A 102 1.44 -0.34 -1.94
CA CYS A 102 2.35 -1.34 -2.46
C CYS A 102 2.15 -2.77 -1.91
N TYR A 103 2.77 -3.73 -2.61
CA TYR A 103 2.93 -5.11 -2.15
C TYR A 103 4.41 -5.51 -2.22
N THR A 104 5.07 -5.53 -1.05
CA THR A 104 6.50 -5.84 -0.98
C THR A 104 6.84 -7.26 -1.48
N PRO A 105 8.07 -7.47 -1.96
CA PRO A 105 8.59 -8.83 -2.15
C PRO A 105 8.50 -9.64 -0.85
N ILE A 106 8.25 -10.94 -0.98
CA ILE A 106 8.25 -11.86 0.17
C ILE A 106 9.65 -11.98 0.78
N LYS A 107 9.74 -12.48 2.02
CA LYS A 107 11.00 -12.65 2.75
C LYS A 107 12.08 -13.34 1.92
N ASP A 108 11.73 -14.42 1.24
CA ASP A 108 12.68 -15.27 0.50
C ASP A 108 12.95 -14.78 -0.93
N ALA A 109 12.50 -13.58 -1.29
CA ALA A 109 12.85 -12.98 -2.57
C ALA A 109 14.32 -12.55 -2.59
N ASP A 110 14.97 -12.69 -3.75
CA ASP A 110 16.35 -12.27 -3.98
C ASP A 110 16.58 -10.80 -3.59
N ASN A 111 17.77 -10.50 -3.08
CA ASN A 111 18.15 -9.14 -2.68
C ASN A 111 18.10 -8.15 -3.84
N SER A 112 18.33 -8.59 -5.08
CA SER A 112 18.16 -7.76 -6.28
C SER A 112 16.70 -7.33 -6.50
N ILE A 113 15.74 -8.22 -6.21
CA ILE A 113 14.30 -7.95 -6.31
C ILE A 113 13.88 -6.97 -5.20
N LYS A 114 14.35 -7.20 -3.96
CA LYS A 114 14.10 -6.28 -2.83
C LYS A 114 14.68 -4.90 -3.11
N GLY A 115 15.94 -4.82 -3.52
CA GLY A 115 16.61 -3.56 -3.86
C GLY A 115 15.93 -2.81 -4.99
N SER A 116 15.55 -3.50 -6.07
CA SER A 116 14.79 -2.89 -7.18
C SER A 116 13.44 -2.33 -6.73
N PHE A 117 12.74 -3.06 -5.84
CA PHE A 117 11.47 -2.58 -5.28
C PHE A 117 11.66 -1.30 -4.46
N TYR A 118 12.59 -1.28 -3.50
CA TYR A 118 12.82 -0.11 -2.65
C TYR A 118 13.38 1.08 -3.44
N ASN A 119 14.22 0.86 -4.46
CA ASN A 119 14.67 1.92 -5.37
C ASN A 119 13.50 2.57 -6.13
N THR A 120 12.55 1.75 -6.59
CA THR A 120 11.34 2.26 -7.26
C THR A 120 10.46 3.02 -6.28
N LEU A 121 10.26 2.48 -5.08
CA LEU A 121 9.45 3.12 -4.03
C LEU A 121 10.07 4.48 -3.61
N GLN A 122 11.39 4.54 -3.50
CA GLN A 122 12.12 5.77 -3.19
C GLN A 122 12.00 6.83 -4.30
N ALA A 123 12.02 6.41 -5.57
CA ALA A 123 11.78 7.31 -6.70
C ALA A 123 10.37 7.88 -6.66
N VAL A 124 9.35 7.04 -6.41
CA VAL A 124 7.96 7.48 -6.22
C VAL A 124 7.88 8.49 -5.09
N ALA A 125 8.42 8.17 -3.90
CA ALA A 125 8.39 9.06 -2.73
C ALA A 125 9.01 10.44 -3.01
N LYS A 126 10.11 10.48 -3.77
CA LYS A 126 10.80 11.73 -4.15
C LYS A 126 9.98 12.59 -5.12
N ASP A 127 9.21 11.97 -5.99
CA ASP A 127 8.41 12.67 -7.01
C ASP A 127 7.08 13.20 -6.45
N ILE A 128 6.70 12.80 -5.22
CA ILE A 128 5.49 13.32 -4.57
C ILE A 128 5.65 14.83 -4.30
N PRO A 129 4.66 15.66 -4.66
CA PRO A 129 4.70 17.08 -4.36
C PRO A 129 4.81 17.35 -2.86
N SER A 130 5.75 18.22 -2.46
CA SER A 130 6.06 18.50 -1.04
C SER A 130 4.92 19.10 -0.22
N HIS A 131 3.87 19.61 -0.87
CA HIS A 131 2.67 20.15 -0.21
C HIS A 131 1.54 19.13 -0.05
N ASP A 132 1.70 17.93 -0.61
CA ASP A 132 0.73 16.86 -0.44
C ASP A 132 0.95 16.18 0.92
N LEU A 133 -0.15 15.80 1.56
CA LEU A 133 -0.11 14.79 2.60
C LEU A 133 0.24 13.45 1.94
N VAL A 134 1.11 12.65 2.57
CA VAL A 134 1.56 11.37 2.02
C VAL A 134 1.13 10.23 2.91
N CYS A 135 0.63 9.16 2.30
CA CYS A 135 0.30 7.93 3.01
C CYS A 135 0.79 6.72 2.22
N PHE A 136 1.68 5.93 2.82
CA PHE A 136 2.11 4.64 2.28
C PHE A 136 1.30 3.52 2.94
N VAL A 137 0.62 2.71 2.14
CA VAL A 137 -0.27 1.63 2.62
C VAL A 137 0.13 0.31 1.97
N SER A 138 0.50 -0.70 2.76
CA SER A 138 1.08 -1.93 2.22
C SER A 138 1.17 -3.07 3.22
N THR A 139 1.31 -4.31 2.73
CA THR A 139 2.02 -5.34 3.48
C THR A 139 3.51 -5.18 3.22
N PHE A 140 4.24 -4.67 4.21
CA PHE A 140 5.70 -4.59 4.11
C PHE A 140 6.41 -5.93 4.38
N ASN A 141 5.68 -6.97 4.82
CA ASN A 141 6.24 -8.25 5.26
C ASN A 141 7.45 -8.04 6.21
N ALA A 142 7.36 -6.97 6.99
CA ALA A 142 8.40 -6.42 7.82
C ALA A 142 8.09 -6.81 9.26
N LYS A 143 9.08 -7.39 9.93
CA LYS A 143 9.09 -7.42 11.40
C LYS A 143 10.04 -6.33 11.85
N VAL A 144 9.55 -5.42 12.67
CA VAL A 144 10.29 -4.25 13.15
C VAL A 144 10.18 -4.20 14.67
N ARG A 145 11.30 -3.99 15.35
CA ARG A 145 11.38 -3.87 16.80
C ARG A 145 11.45 -2.40 17.19
N SER A 146 10.67 -2.00 18.18
CA SER A 146 10.74 -0.71 18.85
C SER A 146 11.38 -0.93 20.24
N ASP A 147 12.71 -0.96 20.29
CA ASP A 147 13.42 -0.77 21.56
C ASP A 147 14.02 0.64 21.60
N GLU A 148 14.42 1.12 22.77
CA GLU A 148 15.01 2.48 22.95
C GLU A 148 16.27 2.70 22.09
N SER A 149 16.88 1.63 21.58
CA SER A 149 18.03 1.66 20.67
C SER A 149 17.65 1.63 19.18
N TYR A 150 16.37 1.51 18.82
CA TYR A 150 15.89 1.40 17.45
C TYR A 150 14.89 2.52 17.11
N CYS A 151 15.41 3.59 16.49
CA CYS A 151 14.70 4.63 15.73
C CYS A 151 13.33 5.09 16.29
N PRO A 152 13.31 5.74 17.47
CA PRO A 152 12.07 6.26 18.07
C PRO A 152 11.41 7.38 17.25
N GLU A 153 12.15 7.96 16.30
CA GLU A 153 11.70 9.05 15.43
C GLU A 153 10.62 8.61 14.42
N VAL A 154 10.64 7.34 14.01
CA VAL A 154 9.70 6.80 12.99
C VAL A 154 8.78 5.72 13.55
N LEU A 155 9.12 5.10 14.69
CA LEU A 155 8.33 4.01 15.28
C LEU A 155 7.35 4.52 16.33
N GLY A 156 6.06 4.28 16.10
CA GLY A 156 5.03 4.39 17.15
C GLY A 156 5.18 3.31 18.24
N SER A 157 4.30 3.32 19.24
CA SER A 157 4.37 2.47 20.45
C SER A 157 4.01 0.98 20.25
N HIS A 158 4.37 0.37 19.11
CA HIS A 158 4.03 -1.02 18.77
C HIS A 158 5.28 -1.91 18.69
N TYR A 159 5.23 -3.06 19.37
CA TYR A 159 6.40 -3.91 19.66
C TYR A 159 6.34 -5.25 18.90
N LEU A 160 7.42 -5.62 18.20
CA LEU A 160 7.68 -7.00 17.76
C LEU A 160 9.06 -7.44 18.25
N SER A 161 9.22 -8.74 18.54
CA SER A 161 10.42 -9.30 19.17
C SER A 161 11.63 -9.46 18.24
N GLU A 162 11.42 -9.49 16.92
CA GLU A 162 12.43 -9.78 15.91
C GLU A 162 12.41 -8.75 14.78
N VAL A 163 13.59 -8.40 14.25
CA VAL A 163 13.72 -7.60 13.02
C VAL A 163 14.10 -8.53 11.88
N ASN A 164 13.38 -8.47 10.76
CA ASN A 164 13.79 -9.15 9.52
C ASN A 164 14.37 -8.15 8.51
N GLU A 165 15.02 -8.65 7.45
CA GLU A 165 15.64 -7.79 6.42
C GLU A 165 14.68 -6.76 5.81
N ASN A 166 13.43 -7.17 5.55
CA ASN A 166 12.39 -6.27 5.05
C ASN A 166 12.05 -5.17 6.07
N GLY A 167 12.14 -5.46 7.36
CA GLY A 167 11.96 -4.51 8.45
C GLY A 167 13.04 -3.45 8.48
N SER A 168 14.32 -3.84 8.33
CA SER A 168 15.41 -2.86 8.23
C SER A 168 15.24 -1.95 7.01
N LEU A 169 14.97 -2.52 5.83
CA LEU A 169 14.74 -1.72 4.61
C LEU A 169 13.51 -0.79 4.73
N PHE A 170 12.47 -1.22 5.43
CA PHE A 170 11.28 -0.41 5.66
C PHE A 170 11.55 0.76 6.62
N VAL A 171 12.32 0.53 7.69
CA VAL A 171 12.75 1.60 8.62
C VAL A 171 13.68 2.59 7.92
N ASP A 172 14.65 2.10 7.14
CA ASP A 172 15.55 2.96 6.37
C ASP A 172 14.79 3.85 5.39
N PHE A 173 13.80 3.28 4.68
CA PHE A 173 12.89 4.04 3.82
C PHE A 173 12.11 5.07 4.63
N ALA A 174 11.59 4.69 5.80
CA ALA A 174 10.80 5.59 6.63
C ALA A 174 11.60 6.81 7.09
N LEU A 175 12.81 6.58 7.60
CA LEU A 175 13.74 7.62 8.04
C LEU A 175 14.16 8.53 6.88
N THR A 176 14.50 7.95 5.73
CA THR A 176 14.97 8.72 4.56
C THR A 176 13.92 9.69 4.03
N ASN A 177 12.63 9.40 4.23
CA ASN A 177 11.52 10.19 3.70
C ASN A 177 10.73 10.93 4.78
N ASP A 178 11.24 10.99 6.01
CA ASP A 178 10.57 11.63 7.16
C ASP A 178 9.12 11.15 7.36
N VAL A 179 8.85 9.85 7.14
CA VAL A 179 7.53 9.26 7.32
C VAL A 179 7.42 8.47 8.61
N ILE A 180 6.30 8.65 9.31
CA ILE A 180 6.01 7.97 10.57
C ILE A 180 5.33 6.63 10.28
N ILE A 181 5.80 5.56 10.92
CA ILE A 181 5.18 4.24 10.90
C ILE A 181 4.05 4.21 11.93
N GLY A 182 2.82 4.40 11.45
CA GLY A 182 1.63 4.53 12.31
C GLY A 182 1.12 3.20 12.86
N GLU A 183 0.88 2.21 12.00
CA GLU A 183 0.28 0.93 12.38
C GLU A 183 1.07 -0.23 11.78
N ILE A 184 1.45 -1.19 12.63
CA ILE A 184 2.05 -2.46 12.21
C ILE A 184 1.10 -3.56 12.68
N LEU A 185 0.41 -4.19 11.73
CA LEU A 185 -0.40 -5.36 12.04
C LEU A 185 0.53 -6.55 12.33
N PRO A 186 0.26 -7.35 13.38
CA PRO A 186 1.05 -8.54 13.66
C PRO A 186 1.07 -9.46 12.44
N CYS A 187 2.26 -9.93 12.06
CA CYS A 187 2.36 -11.03 11.12
C CYS A 187 1.80 -12.28 11.81
N ASP A 188 0.71 -12.86 11.30
CA ASP A 188 0.20 -14.15 11.79
C ASP A 188 1.35 -15.19 11.86
N PRO A 189 1.35 -16.07 12.88
CA PRO A 189 2.37 -17.11 13.05
C PRO A 189 2.44 -18.12 11.89
#